data_AF-A0AAE7J923-F1
#
_entry.id   AF-A0AAE7J923-F1
#
_cell.length_a   1.000
_cell.length_b   1.000
_cell.length_c   1.000
_cell.angle_alpha   90.00
_cell.angle_beta   90.00
_cell.angle_gamma   90.00
#
_symmetry.space_group_name_H-M   'P 1'
#
loop_
_entity.id
_entity.type
_entity.pdbx_description
1 polymer ?
#
loop_
_entity_poly.entity_id
_entity_poly.type
_entity_poly.pdbx_seq_one_letter_code
_entity_poly.pdbx_strand_id
1 'polypeptide(L)'
;MTVAAPSTNGTRTTSRPAAPRPSQRPPSALELIRSTDRAVEAPAPTSAPEAPQAQPSGFSPEQLAALSAPLDRANVRQREQGRSKVHYLEGWQVIAEANRIFGFDGWQRQTIAVRCVAQAERLIGARGTSREQKPGWGVTYTARVRVTVTAGGLTPLVREGSGAGHGIDADLGQAHESAIKEAETDAMKRALMTFGNPFGLALYDKAQRQVSSAAGQGDGAKRPGGQRSSLIRPEAGSPAAAVASPAQRRTHATDPTPPPSAQADCGQIPLDTETIQHLHSTLRTLPRPLLESLTRAFRKRFQVPEAAATIADRINQKCHHDWIETFLVSHRELRSTSQHQRQPGTAAQPLS
;
A
#
# COMPACT_ATOMS: atom_id res chain seq x y z
N MET A 1 -118.99 -4.92 -9.74
CA MET A 1 -118.58 -3.79 -8.87
C MET A 1 -117.91 -4.35 -7.62
N THR A 2 -116.63 -3.99 -7.43
CA THR A 2 -115.90 -3.66 -6.17
C THR A 2 -116.03 -4.64 -4.98
N VAL A 3 -115.07 -5.49 -4.57
CA VAL A 3 -113.63 -5.40 -4.13
C VAL A 3 -113.38 -4.65 -2.80
N ALA A 4 -112.67 -5.32 -1.90
CA ALA A 4 -112.47 -5.03 -0.48
C ALA A 4 -111.00 -4.71 -0.08
N ALA A 5 -110.84 -4.35 1.21
CA ALA A 5 -109.66 -4.21 2.12
C ALA A 5 -109.41 -2.76 2.59
N PRO A 6 -108.59 -2.43 3.65
CA PRO A 6 -107.80 -3.25 4.62
C PRO A 6 -107.71 -2.72 6.10
N SER A 7 -106.91 -3.40 6.97
CA SER A 7 -105.76 -2.87 7.79
C SER A 7 -105.76 -2.79 9.35
N THR A 8 -104.60 -3.21 9.93
CA THR A 8 -103.75 -2.67 11.06
C THR A 8 -103.47 -3.46 12.38
N ASN A 9 -102.16 -3.48 12.72
CA ASN A 9 -101.37 -3.53 13.99
C ASN A 9 -101.56 -4.65 15.04
N GLY A 10 -100.56 -5.16 15.78
CA GLY A 10 -99.11 -4.92 15.93
C GLY A 10 -98.64 -5.31 17.36
N THR A 11 -97.49 -5.98 17.57
CA THR A 11 -96.75 -6.01 18.88
C THR A 11 -95.29 -6.49 18.75
N ARG A 12 -94.42 -5.98 19.62
CA ARG A 12 -92.94 -6.11 19.76
C ARG A 12 -92.67 -6.93 21.05
N THR A 13 -91.64 -7.80 21.25
CA THR A 13 -90.26 -7.46 21.71
C THR A 13 -89.47 -8.75 22.13
N THR A 14 -88.17 -8.84 21.74
CA THR A 14 -86.95 -9.54 22.31
C THR A 14 -86.90 -11.07 22.51
N SER A 15 -86.07 -11.87 21.80
CA SER A 15 -84.58 -12.04 21.70
C SER A 15 -84.00 -13.01 22.77
N ARG A 16 -83.25 -14.10 22.46
CA ARG A 16 -81.96 -14.25 21.76
C ARG A 16 -81.66 -15.74 21.42
N PRO A 17 -81.03 -16.10 20.27
CA PRO A 17 -80.36 -17.39 20.12
C PRO A 17 -78.85 -17.33 19.73
N ALA A 18 -78.23 -18.50 19.92
CA ALA A 18 -76.88 -19.04 19.72
C ALA A 18 -75.89 -18.44 18.69
N ALA A 19 -74.60 -18.66 19.00
CA ALA A 19 -73.40 -18.30 18.24
C ALA A 19 -73.10 -19.23 17.03
N PRO A 20 -72.40 -18.74 15.99
CA PRO A 20 -71.92 -19.56 14.88
C PRO A 20 -70.46 -20.06 15.06
N ARG A 21 -70.16 -21.17 14.38
CA ARG A 21 -68.86 -21.89 14.30
C ARG A 21 -67.73 -21.04 13.67
N PRO A 22 -66.47 -21.26 14.07
CA PRO A 22 -65.32 -21.03 13.21
C PRO A 22 -64.81 -22.31 12.54
N SER A 23 -64.38 -22.13 11.30
CA SER A 23 -63.83 -23.05 10.31
C SER A 23 -62.48 -23.67 10.69
N GLN A 24 -62.27 -24.87 10.13
CA GLN A 24 -61.09 -25.71 10.17
C GLN A 24 -59.80 -25.01 9.71
N ARG A 25 -58.67 -25.37 10.34
CA ARG A 25 -57.32 -25.26 9.80
C ARG A 25 -56.67 -26.65 9.92
N PRO A 26 -56.12 -27.25 8.84
CA PRO A 26 -55.50 -28.57 8.93
C PRO A 26 -54.09 -28.50 9.56
N PRO A 27 -53.61 -29.62 10.14
CA PRO A 27 -52.32 -29.71 10.83
C PRO A 27 -51.12 -29.66 9.87
N SER A 28 -50.00 -29.17 10.42
CA SER A 28 -48.71 -28.92 9.76
C SER A 28 -48.00 -30.22 9.34
N ALA A 29 -47.27 -30.15 8.21
CA ALA A 29 -46.51 -31.20 7.53
C ALA A 29 -45.26 -31.69 8.28
N LEU A 30 -45.30 -31.71 9.62
CA LEU A 30 -44.19 -32.11 10.50
C LEU A 30 -44.43 -33.44 11.25
N GLU A 31 -45.45 -34.21 10.87
CA GLU A 31 -45.76 -35.48 11.55
C GLU A 31 -45.95 -36.70 10.61
N LEU A 32 -45.68 -36.58 9.30
CA LEU A 32 -45.91 -37.69 8.34
C LEU A 32 -44.66 -38.28 7.66
N ILE A 33 -43.45 -38.01 8.17
CA ILE A 33 -42.21 -38.63 7.64
C ILE A 33 -41.32 -39.14 8.79
N ARG A 34 -41.94 -39.88 9.71
CA ARG A 34 -41.23 -40.90 10.48
C ARG A 34 -41.99 -42.21 10.27
N SER A 35 -41.26 -43.20 9.76
CA SER A 35 -41.59 -44.64 9.77
C SER A 35 -42.20 -45.23 8.49
N THR A 36 -41.32 -45.49 7.52
CA THR A 36 -41.18 -46.72 6.70
C THR A 36 -39.96 -46.45 5.79
N ASP A 37 -38.97 -47.29 5.57
CA ASP A 37 -38.81 -48.73 5.72
C ASP A 37 -37.31 -49.05 5.83
N ARG A 38 -37.00 -50.22 6.37
CA ARG A 38 -35.68 -50.75 6.67
C ARG A 38 -35.13 -51.44 5.43
N ALA A 39 -34.07 -50.91 4.82
CA ALA A 39 -33.20 -51.65 3.91
C ALA A 39 -31.75 -51.49 4.35
N VAL A 40 -31.09 -52.64 4.52
CA VAL A 40 -29.70 -52.79 4.93
C VAL A 40 -28.79 -52.33 3.79
N GLU A 41 -28.02 -51.28 4.02
CA GLU A 41 -26.93 -50.86 3.14
C GLU A 41 -25.66 -50.70 3.99
N ALA A 42 -24.59 -51.37 3.56
CA ALA A 42 -23.31 -51.43 4.24
C ALA A 42 -22.65 -50.04 4.34
N PRO A 43 -21.86 -49.73 5.40
CA PRO A 43 -21.14 -48.48 5.45
C PRO A 43 -19.98 -48.50 4.44
N ALA A 44 -20.11 -47.73 3.36
CA ALA A 44 -18.98 -47.35 2.52
C ALA A 44 -17.99 -46.52 3.36
N PRO A 45 -16.68 -46.60 3.06
CA PRO A 45 -15.63 -46.31 4.03
C PRO A 45 -15.58 -44.84 4.41
N THR A 46 -15.39 -44.63 5.71
CA THR A 46 -14.78 -43.48 6.38
C THR A 46 -13.89 -42.69 5.42
N SER A 47 -14.23 -41.42 5.21
CA SER A 47 -13.32 -40.45 4.61
C SER A 47 -11.97 -40.58 5.30
N ALA A 48 -10.95 -40.96 4.54
CA ALA A 48 -9.58 -40.95 5.00
C ALA A 48 -9.30 -39.57 5.63
N PRO A 49 -8.50 -39.48 6.71
CA PRO A 49 -7.99 -38.18 7.12
C PRO A 49 -7.26 -37.63 5.91
N GLU A 50 -7.76 -36.51 5.38
CA GLU A 50 -7.07 -35.76 4.35
C GLU A 50 -5.67 -35.52 4.89
N ALA A 51 -4.69 -36.23 4.32
CA ALA A 51 -3.30 -36.05 4.67
C ALA A 51 -3.05 -34.53 4.62
N PRO A 52 -2.39 -33.92 5.62
CA PRO A 52 -2.14 -32.49 5.60
C PRO A 52 -1.46 -32.20 4.27
N GLN A 53 -2.19 -31.58 3.33
CA GLN A 53 -1.65 -31.23 2.04
C GLN A 53 -0.47 -30.33 2.40
N ALA A 54 0.73 -30.84 2.20
CA ALA A 54 1.96 -30.11 2.49
C ALA A 54 1.89 -28.85 1.65
N GLN A 55 1.49 -27.75 2.31
CA GLN A 55 1.36 -26.46 1.66
C GLN A 55 2.71 -26.18 1.01
N PRO A 56 2.77 -25.95 -0.31
CA PRO A 56 4.04 -25.75 -0.97
C PRO A 56 4.74 -24.57 -0.28
N SER A 57 5.91 -24.85 0.30
CA SER A 57 6.75 -23.83 0.92
C SER A 57 7.29 -22.93 -0.18
N GLY A 58 6.68 -21.77 -0.42
CA GLY A 58 7.21 -20.84 -1.42
C GLY A 58 6.18 -19.96 -2.09
N PHE A 59 6.64 -19.28 -3.13
CA PHE A 59 5.77 -18.81 -4.20
C PHE A 59 5.08 -20.01 -4.87
N SER A 60 3.82 -19.82 -5.27
CA SER A 60 3.11 -20.84 -6.05
C SER A 60 3.80 -21.06 -7.41
N PRO A 61 3.58 -22.21 -8.07
CA PRO A 61 4.08 -22.43 -9.43
C PRO A 61 3.71 -21.31 -10.41
N GLU A 62 2.49 -20.76 -10.30
CA GLU A 62 2.00 -19.65 -11.13
C GLU A 62 2.75 -18.35 -10.83
N GLN A 63 3.03 -18.09 -9.54
CA GLN A 63 3.83 -16.93 -9.13
C GLN A 63 5.28 -17.05 -9.63
N LEU A 64 5.89 -18.23 -9.50
CA LEU A 64 7.25 -18.48 -10.02
C LEU A 64 7.30 -18.32 -11.54
N ALA A 65 6.31 -18.86 -12.26
CA ALA A 65 6.18 -18.68 -13.70
C ALA A 65 6.06 -17.19 -14.05
N ALA A 66 5.19 -16.45 -13.36
CA ALA A 66 5.02 -15.02 -13.56
C ALA A 66 6.31 -14.24 -13.30
N LEU A 67 7.01 -14.49 -12.19
CA LEU A 67 8.26 -13.82 -11.83
C LEU A 67 9.41 -14.10 -12.81
N SER A 68 9.42 -15.30 -13.40
CA SER A 68 10.43 -15.71 -14.39
C SER A 68 10.11 -15.25 -15.82
N ALA A 69 8.86 -14.86 -16.10
CA ALA A 69 8.40 -14.50 -17.42
C ALA A 69 9.19 -13.30 -18.00
N PRO A 70 9.45 -13.27 -19.32
CA PRO A 70 10.02 -12.10 -19.97
C PRO A 70 9.20 -10.84 -19.73
N LEU A 71 9.88 -9.70 -19.68
CA LEU A 71 9.25 -8.40 -19.59
C LEU A 71 8.57 -8.04 -20.92
N ASP A 72 7.28 -7.72 -20.88
CA ASP A 72 6.56 -7.23 -22.06
C ASP A 72 7.11 -5.87 -22.50
N ARG A 73 7.57 -5.79 -23.74
CA ARG A 73 8.07 -4.57 -24.36
C ARG A 73 7.02 -3.45 -24.40
N ALA A 74 5.73 -3.78 -24.39
CA ALA A 74 4.64 -2.78 -24.30
C ALA A 74 4.67 -1.98 -22.99
N ASN A 75 5.23 -2.54 -21.92
CA ASN A 75 5.36 -1.89 -20.62
C ASN A 75 6.63 -1.03 -20.51
N VAL A 76 7.55 -1.11 -21.48
CA VAL A 76 8.82 -0.39 -21.42
C VAL A 76 8.66 1.02 -21.99
N ARG A 77 8.99 2.02 -21.16
CA ARG A 77 9.08 3.43 -21.58
C ARG A 77 10.52 3.83 -21.84
N GLN A 78 10.69 4.94 -22.54
CA GLN A 78 11.98 5.50 -22.87
C GLN A 78 11.99 6.99 -22.59
N ARG A 79 13.06 7.48 -21.97
CA ARG A 79 13.33 8.91 -21.81
C ARG A 79 14.74 9.25 -22.25
N GLU A 80 14.95 10.49 -22.63
CA GLU A 80 16.29 11.03 -22.86
C GLU A 80 16.88 11.50 -21.54
N GLN A 81 18.09 11.04 -21.25
CA GLN A 81 18.86 11.45 -20.08
C GLN A 81 20.26 11.84 -20.57
N GLY A 82 20.49 13.15 -20.66
CA GLY A 82 21.70 13.68 -21.28
C GLY A 82 21.76 13.30 -22.76
N ARG A 83 22.78 12.53 -23.16
CA ARG A 83 22.97 12.06 -24.55
C ARG A 83 22.46 10.63 -24.77
N SER A 84 21.95 9.97 -23.73
CA SER A 84 21.57 8.56 -23.78
C SER A 84 20.07 8.39 -23.63
N LYS A 85 19.54 7.37 -24.32
CA LYS A 85 18.16 6.90 -24.14
C LYS A 85 18.17 5.86 -23.04
N VAL A 86 17.31 6.05 -22.03
CA VAL A 86 17.19 5.14 -20.88
C VAL A 86 15.81 4.51 -20.91
N HIS A 87 15.78 3.18 -20.77
CA HIS A 87 14.55 2.40 -20.66
C HIS A 87 14.13 2.26 -19.20
N TYR A 88 12.84 2.39 -18.92
CA TYR A 88 12.31 2.30 -17.57
C TYR A 88 10.87 1.79 -17.55
N LEU A 89 10.43 1.31 -16.39
CA LEU A 89 9.03 1.03 -16.09
C LEU A 89 8.40 2.17 -15.29
N GLU A 90 7.14 2.48 -15.59
CA GLU A 90 6.37 3.46 -14.83
C GLU A 90 6.01 2.89 -13.44
N GLY A 91 5.95 3.75 -12.43
CA GLY A 91 5.68 3.31 -11.05
C GLY A 91 4.36 2.57 -10.89
N TRP A 92 3.31 3.04 -11.58
CA TRP A 92 1.99 2.41 -11.53
C TRP A 92 1.99 1.00 -12.12
N GLN A 93 2.75 0.75 -13.20
CA GLN A 93 2.85 -0.58 -13.83
C GLN A 93 3.53 -1.57 -12.89
N VAL A 94 4.59 -1.13 -12.22
CA VAL A 94 5.32 -1.94 -11.24
C VAL A 94 4.43 -2.30 -10.05
N ILE A 95 3.59 -1.37 -9.57
CA ILE A 95 2.60 -1.63 -8.52
C ILE A 95 1.52 -2.60 -9.00
N ALA A 96 0.98 -2.38 -10.20
CA ALA A 96 -0.04 -3.26 -10.78
C ALA A 96 0.49 -4.70 -10.95
N GLU A 97 1.75 -4.85 -11.38
CA GLU A 97 2.39 -6.16 -11.52
C GLU A 97 2.63 -6.83 -10.17
N ALA A 98 3.00 -6.07 -9.13
CA ALA A 98 3.11 -6.59 -7.77
C ALA A 98 1.76 -7.10 -7.25
N ASN A 99 0.68 -6.35 -7.48
CA ASN A 99 -0.67 -6.78 -7.13
C ASN A 99 -1.10 -8.03 -7.92
N ARG A 100 -0.73 -8.11 -9.21
CA ARG A 100 -1.06 -9.27 -10.06
C ARG A 100 -0.36 -10.55 -9.61
N ILE A 101 0.92 -10.46 -9.23
CA ILE A 101 1.73 -11.62 -8.84
C ILE A 101 1.53 -11.98 -7.36
N PHE A 102 1.57 -11.01 -6.46
CA PHE A 102 1.57 -11.25 -5.02
C PHE A 102 0.18 -11.16 -4.39
N GLY A 103 -0.80 -10.57 -5.08
CA GLY A 103 -2.09 -10.20 -4.48
C GLY A 103 -2.02 -8.86 -3.76
N PHE A 104 -3.15 -8.17 -3.61
CA PHE A 104 -3.21 -6.84 -2.98
C PHE A 104 -2.77 -6.84 -1.51
N ASP A 105 -2.91 -7.98 -0.83
CA ASP A 105 -2.60 -8.22 0.57
C ASP A 105 -1.33 -9.07 0.78
N GLY A 106 -0.75 -9.62 -0.30
CA GLY A 106 0.44 -10.46 -0.22
C GLY A 106 1.77 -9.69 -0.23
N TRP A 107 1.74 -8.36 -0.32
CA TRP A 107 2.94 -7.54 -0.20
C TRP A 107 2.68 -6.20 0.49
N GLN A 108 3.73 -5.66 1.11
CA GLN A 108 3.72 -4.33 1.71
C GLN A 108 4.97 -3.55 1.32
N ARG A 109 4.83 -2.22 1.33
CA ARG A 109 5.88 -1.26 1.04
C ARG A 109 6.07 -0.34 2.25
N GLN A 110 7.30 -0.21 2.72
CA GLN A 110 7.67 0.69 3.81
C GLN A 110 8.79 1.61 3.37
N THR A 111 8.61 2.91 3.55
CA THR A 111 9.68 3.89 3.38
C THR A 111 10.54 3.89 4.65
N ILE A 112 11.79 3.43 4.53
CA ILE A 112 12.72 3.26 5.65
C ILE A 112 13.48 4.55 5.94
N ALA A 113 13.89 5.25 4.89
CA ALA A 113 14.61 6.51 5.03
C ALA A 113 14.34 7.41 3.83
N VAL A 114 14.29 8.71 4.06
CA VAL A 114 14.23 9.75 3.03
C VAL A 114 15.11 10.90 3.48
N ARG A 115 15.98 11.40 2.61
CA ARG A 115 16.92 12.49 2.93
C ARG A 115 17.04 13.45 1.75
N CYS A 116 16.89 14.74 2.02
CA CYS A 116 17.35 15.78 1.10
C CYS A 116 18.88 15.79 1.14
N VAL A 117 19.53 15.53 0.00
CA VAL A 117 21.00 15.45 -0.09
C VAL A 117 21.60 16.63 -0.82
N ALA A 118 20.79 17.36 -1.59
CA ALA A 118 21.19 18.61 -2.22
C ALA A 118 19.98 19.51 -2.44
N GLN A 119 20.19 20.80 -2.19
CA GLN A 119 19.25 21.87 -2.49
C GLN A 119 20.07 23.11 -2.84
N ALA A 120 19.81 23.69 -4.01
CA ALA A 120 20.50 24.89 -4.45
C ALA A 120 19.63 25.69 -5.41
N GLU A 121 19.82 27.00 -5.40
CA GLU A 121 19.31 27.86 -6.46
C GLU A 121 20.03 27.54 -7.78
N ARG A 122 19.30 27.64 -8.89
CA ARG A 122 19.82 27.43 -10.24
C ARG A 122 19.01 28.21 -11.26
N LEU A 123 19.60 28.44 -12.42
CA LEU A 123 18.84 28.85 -13.59
C LEU A 123 18.09 27.65 -14.18
N ILE A 124 16.82 27.88 -14.52
CA ILE A 124 15.92 26.89 -15.13
C ILE A 124 15.46 27.40 -16.50
N GLY A 125 15.36 26.48 -17.46
CA GLY A 125 15.20 26.78 -18.89
C GLY A 125 16.34 26.16 -19.71
N ALA A 126 16.02 25.67 -20.91
CA ALA A 126 17.00 24.99 -21.75
C ALA A 126 17.94 26.00 -22.42
N ARG A 127 19.25 25.82 -22.21
CA ARG A 127 20.29 26.50 -23.01
C ARG A 127 20.03 26.21 -24.49
N GLY A 128 19.80 27.25 -25.30
CA GLY A 128 19.54 27.12 -26.74
C GLY A 128 18.06 27.03 -27.15
N THR A 129 17.12 27.32 -26.24
CA THR A 129 15.70 27.58 -26.60
C THR A 129 15.40 29.08 -26.51
N SER A 130 14.38 29.58 -27.21
CA SER A 130 13.97 31.01 -27.19
C SER A 130 13.37 31.46 -25.84
N ARG A 131 13.26 30.54 -24.86
CA ARG A 131 12.84 30.87 -23.50
C ARG A 131 14.02 31.39 -22.70
N GLU A 132 13.83 32.56 -22.11
CA GLU A 132 14.76 33.16 -21.17
C GLU A 132 15.01 32.24 -19.97
N GLN A 133 16.27 32.16 -19.54
CA GLN A 133 16.61 31.45 -18.31
C GLN A 133 16.08 32.25 -17.12
N LYS A 134 15.32 31.61 -16.24
CA LYS A 134 14.79 32.24 -15.03
C LYS A 134 15.40 31.61 -13.78
N PRO A 135 15.46 32.36 -12.66
CA PRO A 135 15.81 31.78 -11.36
C PRO A 135 14.85 30.65 -10.97
N GLY A 136 15.37 29.67 -10.24
CA GLY A 136 14.62 28.55 -9.71
C GLY A 136 15.50 27.69 -8.80
N TRP A 137 15.06 26.46 -8.54
CA TRP A 137 15.64 25.56 -7.57
C TRP A 137 15.95 24.21 -8.19
N GLY A 138 17.03 23.60 -7.73
CA GLY A 138 17.34 22.20 -7.93
C GLY A 138 17.37 21.51 -6.59
N VAL A 139 16.55 20.48 -6.42
CA VAL A 139 16.43 19.70 -5.19
C VAL A 139 16.66 18.23 -5.51
N THR A 140 17.40 17.52 -4.65
CA THR A 140 17.65 16.08 -4.79
C THR A 140 17.41 15.36 -3.48
N TYR A 141 16.60 14.30 -3.56
CA TYR A 141 16.35 13.38 -2.47
C TYR A 141 16.95 12.01 -2.77
N THR A 142 17.35 11.33 -1.70
CA THR A 142 17.55 9.87 -1.70
C THR A 142 16.51 9.24 -0.79
N ALA A 143 16.02 8.06 -1.18
CA ALA A 143 15.09 7.27 -0.38
C ALA A 143 15.55 5.81 -0.30
N ARG A 144 15.23 5.13 0.79
CA ARG A 144 15.36 3.68 0.97
C ARG A 144 13.98 3.12 1.26
N VAL A 145 13.56 2.16 0.44
CA VAL A 145 12.26 1.49 0.56
C VAL A 145 12.48 0.00 0.79
N ARG A 146 11.70 -0.56 1.70
CA ARG A 146 11.59 -1.98 1.97
C ARG A 146 10.28 -2.52 1.38
N VAL A 147 10.39 -3.59 0.63
CA VAL A 147 9.27 -4.40 0.14
C VAL A 147 9.31 -5.71 0.88
N THR A 148 8.19 -6.07 1.50
CA THR A 148 8.02 -7.36 2.17
C THR A 148 6.91 -8.11 1.47
N VAL A 149 7.18 -9.33 1.04
CA VAL A 149 6.22 -10.21 0.36
C VAL A 149 5.96 -11.42 1.25
N THR A 150 4.69 -11.67 1.55
CA THR A 150 4.25 -12.80 2.38
C THR A 150 3.51 -13.75 1.44
N ALA A 151 4.23 -14.76 0.92
CA ALA A 151 3.63 -15.78 0.06
C ALA A 151 3.47 -17.09 0.84
N GLY A 152 2.31 -17.75 0.68
CA GLY A 152 2.12 -19.16 1.04
C GLY A 152 2.35 -19.55 2.50
N GLY A 153 2.20 -18.62 3.46
CA GLY A 153 2.42 -18.91 4.89
C GLY A 153 3.88 -19.01 5.33
N LEU A 154 4.82 -18.56 4.50
CA LEU A 154 6.24 -18.53 4.83
C LEU A 154 6.68 -17.29 5.64
N THR A 155 7.91 -17.37 6.16
CA THR A 155 8.69 -16.21 6.62
C THR A 155 8.66 -15.11 5.55
N PRO A 156 8.29 -13.87 5.90
CA PRO A 156 8.19 -12.78 4.94
C PRO A 156 9.51 -12.53 4.20
N LEU A 157 9.46 -12.47 2.87
CA LEU A 157 10.62 -12.17 2.04
C LEU A 157 10.82 -10.66 1.97
N VAL A 158 11.96 -10.19 2.47
CA VAL A 158 12.30 -8.77 2.53
C VAL A 158 13.32 -8.41 1.46
N ARG A 159 12.99 -7.41 0.64
CA ARG A 159 13.91 -6.80 -0.33
C ARG A 159 13.93 -5.29 -0.11
N GLU A 160 15.08 -4.68 -0.31
CA GLU A 160 15.21 -3.24 -0.16
C GLU A 160 15.85 -2.63 -1.40
N GLY A 161 15.46 -1.39 -1.67
CA GLY A 161 16.00 -0.59 -2.75
C GLY A 161 16.28 0.82 -2.26
N SER A 162 17.37 1.39 -2.76
CA SER A 162 17.68 2.81 -2.60
C SER A 162 17.48 3.51 -3.92
N GLY A 163 16.76 4.63 -3.93
CA GLY A 163 16.47 5.42 -5.12
C GLY A 163 16.83 6.89 -4.93
N ALA A 164 16.87 7.62 -6.04
CA ALA A 164 17.11 9.06 -6.05
C ALA A 164 16.06 9.76 -6.91
N GLY A 165 15.73 10.99 -6.54
CA GLY A 165 14.75 11.81 -7.25
C GLY A 165 15.19 13.26 -7.29
N HIS A 166 14.84 13.93 -8.39
CA HIS A 166 15.30 15.27 -8.69
C HIS A 166 14.11 16.17 -9.04
N GLY A 167 14.00 17.30 -8.35
CA GLY A 167 13.01 18.33 -8.61
C GLY A 167 13.69 19.58 -9.14
N ILE A 168 13.14 20.13 -10.21
CA ILE A 168 13.58 21.40 -10.78
C ILE A 168 12.34 22.23 -11.02
N ASP A 169 12.18 23.31 -10.24
CA ASP A 169 11.04 24.21 -10.37
C ASP A 169 11.42 25.64 -9.98
N ALA A 170 10.62 26.62 -10.39
CA ALA A 170 10.78 28.00 -9.93
C ALA A 170 10.42 28.14 -8.45
N ASP A 171 9.42 27.36 -8.00
CA ASP A 171 9.02 27.27 -6.61
C ASP A 171 9.82 26.17 -5.87
N LEU A 172 10.37 26.52 -4.71
CA LEU A 172 11.16 25.59 -3.91
C LEU A 172 10.30 24.40 -3.43
N GLY A 173 9.06 24.68 -2.99
CA GLY A 173 8.15 23.65 -2.49
C GLY A 173 7.80 22.61 -3.55
N GLN A 174 7.49 23.03 -4.78
CA GLN A 174 7.25 22.14 -5.92
C GLN A 174 8.50 21.32 -6.27
N ALA A 175 9.69 21.92 -6.19
CA ALA A 175 10.93 21.17 -6.40
C ALA A 175 11.13 20.08 -5.32
N HIS A 176 10.84 20.36 -4.04
CA HIS A 176 10.86 19.34 -2.99
C HIS A 176 9.83 18.24 -3.23
N GLU A 177 8.60 18.60 -3.58
CA GLU A 177 7.48 17.68 -3.80
C GLU A 177 7.74 16.72 -4.98
N SER A 178 8.29 17.23 -6.08
CA SER A 178 8.70 16.41 -7.22
C SER A 178 9.86 15.47 -6.85
N ALA A 179 10.91 15.99 -6.22
CA ALA A 179 12.12 15.22 -5.90
C ALA A 179 11.85 14.06 -4.93
N ILE A 180 11.06 14.31 -3.89
CA ILE A 180 10.78 13.30 -2.86
C ILE A 180 9.92 12.16 -3.41
N LYS A 181 8.91 12.48 -4.24
CA LYS A 181 8.02 11.51 -4.88
C LYS A 181 8.77 10.64 -5.89
N GLU A 182 9.66 11.23 -6.68
CA GLU A 182 10.51 10.46 -7.60
C GLU A 182 11.45 9.53 -6.83
N ALA A 183 12.11 10.02 -5.77
CA ALA A 183 13.06 9.22 -5.00
C ALA A 183 12.42 7.98 -4.36
N GLU A 184 11.24 8.14 -3.77
CA GLU A 184 10.48 7.04 -3.16
C GLU A 184 10.04 6.01 -4.22
N THR A 185 9.53 6.49 -5.36
CA THR A 185 9.09 5.62 -6.46
C THR A 185 10.25 4.85 -7.06
N ASP A 186 11.40 5.50 -7.26
CA ASP A 186 12.61 4.84 -7.77
C ASP A 186 13.12 3.77 -6.79
N ALA A 187 13.15 4.08 -5.49
CA ALA A 187 13.54 3.13 -4.45
C ALA A 187 12.64 1.89 -4.41
N MET A 188 11.32 2.08 -4.53
CA MET A 188 10.35 0.99 -4.63
C MET A 188 10.59 0.12 -5.87
N LYS A 189 10.76 0.72 -7.05
CA LYS A 189 11.03 -0.03 -8.29
C LYS A 189 12.31 -0.86 -8.15
N ARG A 190 13.36 -0.30 -7.54
CA ARG A 190 14.64 -0.98 -7.33
C ARG A 190 14.54 -2.12 -6.33
N ALA A 191 13.69 -2.01 -5.30
CA ALA A 191 13.40 -3.12 -4.39
C ALA A 191 12.69 -4.27 -5.14
N LEU A 192 11.64 -3.94 -5.91
CA LEU A 192 10.83 -4.91 -6.65
C LEU A 192 11.58 -5.59 -7.80
N MET A 193 12.51 -4.89 -8.45
CA MET A 193 13.36 -5.43 -9.52
C MET A 193 14.04 -6.74 -9.11
N THR A 194 14.41 -6.90 -7.83
CA THR A 194 15.11 -8.10 -7.34
C THR A 194 14.26 -9.37 -7.32
N PHE A 195 12.95 -9.27 -7.57
CA PHE A 195 12.05 -10.43 -7.66
C PHE A 195 12.00 -11.06 -9.05
N GLY A 196 12.30 -10.32 -10.13
CA GLY A 196 12.30 -10.92 -11.47
C GLY A 196 12.23 -9.94 -12.64
N ASN A 197 12.22 -10.52 -13.84
CA ASN A 197 12.19 -9.81 -15.12
C ASN A 197 10.99 -8.85 -15.27
N PRO A 198 9.74 -9.21 -14.87
CA PRO A 198 8.59 -8.32 -15.01
C PRO A 198 8.71 -7.00 -14.23
N PHE A 199 9.52 -6.98 -13.16
CA PHE A 199 9.79 -5.78 -12.36
C PHE A 199 10.95 -4.92 -12.89
N GLY A 200 11.44 -5.21 -14.10
CA GLY A 200 12.45 -4.41 -14.78
C GLY A 200 13.88 -4.94 -14.67
N LEU A 201 14.11 -6.13 -14.09
CA LEU A 201 15.43 -6.77 -14.09
C LEU A 201 15.96 -6.96 -15.52
N ALA A 202 15.08 -7.29 -16.47
CA ALA A 202 15.42 -7.47 -17.89
C ALA A 202 16.01 -6.20 -18.54
N LEU A 203 15.72 -5.00 -18.00
CA LEU A 203 16.23 -3.73 -18.54
C LEU A 203 17.72 -3.48 -18.19
N TYR A 204 18.27 -4.22 -17.23
CA TYR A 204 19.68 -4.16 -16.88
C TYR A 204 20.56 -4.99 -17.84
N ASP A 205 19.95 -5.94 -18.54
CA ASP A 205 20.61 -6.61 -19.67
C ASP A 205 20.65 -5.63 -20.86
N LYS A 206 21.84 -5.18 -21.22
CA LYS A 206 22.04 -4.27 -22.36
C LYS A 206 21.54 -4.85 -23.68
N ALA A 207 21.55 -6.18 -23.81
CA ALA A 207 21.00 -6.87 -24.97
C ALA A 207 19.48 -7.07 -24.91
N GLN A 208 18.84 -6.75 -23.77
CA GLN A 208 17.41 -6.89 -23.52
C GLN A 208 16.84 -8.27 -23.92
N ARG A 209 17.59 -9.36 -23.69
CA ARG A 209 17.19 -10.71 -24.14
C ARG A 209 15.89 -11.20 -23.50
N GLN A 210 15.59 -10.72 -22.30
CA GLN A 210 14.37 -11.05 -21.55
C GLN A 210 13.30 -9.96 -21.69
N VAL A 211 13.36 -9.15 -22.75
CA VAL A 211 12.31 -8.22 -23.14
C VAL A 211 11.70 -8.71 -24.44
N SER A 212 10.45 -9.15 -24.41
CA SER A 212 9.74 -9.68 -25.57
C SER A 212 8.55 -8.81 -25.91
N SER A 213 8.31 -8.57 -27.20
CA SER A 213 6.95 -8.18 -27.62
C SER A 213 6.06 -9.39 -27.36
N ALA A 214 4.93 -9.23 -26.68
CA ALA A 214 3.95 -10.31 -26.53
C ALA A 214 3.47 -10.77 -27.93
N ALA A 215 4.14 -11.75 -28.52
CA ALA A 215 3.64 -12.48 -29.67
C ALA A 215 2.68 -13.52 -29.12
N GLY A 216 1.41 -13.41 -29.52
CA GLY A 216 0.28 -14.13 -28.93
C GLY A 216 0.55 -15.62 -28.70
N GLN A 217 0.23 -16.07 -27.49
CA GLN A 217 -0.26 -17.43 -27.29
C GLN A 217 -1.63 -17.52 -27.95
N GLY A 218 -1.61 -17.78 -29.25
CA GLY A 218 -2.77 -18.00 -30.10
C GLY A 218 -2.38 -19.08 -31.10
N ASP A 219 -3.05 -20.21 -30.97
CA ASP A 219 -2.86 -21.43 -31.75
C ASP A 219 -2.81 -21.18 -33.25
N GLY A 220 -2.00 -21.99 -33.94
CA GLY A 220 -1.76 -21.85 -35.37
C GLY A 220 -3.02 -22.08 -36.22
N ALA A 221 -3.38 -21.08 -37.03
CA ALA A 221 -4.15 -21.30 -38.25
C ALA A 221 -3.68 -20.34 -39.35
N LYS A 222 -2.87 -20.90 -40.25
CA LYS A 222 -2.36 -20.32 -41.48
C LYS A 222 -3.53 -20.03 -42.44
N ARG A 223 -3.66 -18.80 -42.96
CA ARG A 223 -4.08 -18.56 -44.37
C ARG A 223 -3.85 -17.08 -44.81
N PRO A 224 -3.64 -16.84 -46.12
CA PRO A 224 -2.90 -15.68 -46.60
C PRO A 224 -3.76 -14.60 -47.27
N GLY A 225 -3.21 -13.38 -47.36
CA GLY A 225 -3.41 -12.44 -48.45
C GLY A 225 -4.48 -11.36 -48.24
N GLY A 226 -4.07 -10.08 -48.31
CA GLY A 226 -5.01 -8.95 -48.36
C GLY A 226 -4.39 -7.58 -48.13
N GLN A 227 -3.67 -7.08 -49.14
CA GLN A 227 -3.37 -5.68 -49.51
C GLN A 227 -3.22 -4.55 -48.47
N ARG A 228 -2.09 -3.86 -48.67
CA ARG A 228 -1.70 -2.53 -48.18
C ARG A 228 -2.80 -1.47 -48.40
N SER A 229 -2.96 -0.58 -47.42
CA SER A 229 -3.18 0.83 -47.73
C SER A 229 -2.50 1.72 -46.69
N SER A 230 -1.60 2.54 -47.20
CA SER A 230 -0.82 3.57 -46.54
C SER A 230 -1.64 4.85 -46.39
N LEU A 231 -1.77 5.36 -45.17
CA LEU A 231 -2.10 6.77 -44.94
C LEU A 231 -1.15 7.36 -43.90
N ILE A 232 -0.49 8.42 -44.35
CA ILE A 232 0.49 9.25 -43.67
C ILE A 232 -0.25 10.30 -42.82
N ARG A 233 0.43 10.77 -41.76
CA ARG A 233 0.46 12.15 -41.18
C ARG A 233 -0.23 12.35 -39.81
N PRO A 234 0.19 13.34 -38.99
CA PRO A 234 1.54 13.71 -38.52
C PRO A 234 1.69 13.66 -36.98
N GLU A 235 2.93 13.77 -36.51
CA GLU A 235 3.30 14.13 -35.13
C GLU A 235 2.84 15.56 -34.74
N ALA A 236 2.47 15.76 -33.46
CA ALA A 236 3.02 16.81 -32.60
C ALA A 236 2.32 16.86 -31.22
N GLY A 237 3.12 17.02 -30.16
CA GLY A 237 2.79 17.93 -29.06
C GLY A 237 2.32 17.32 -27.74
N SER A 238 3.24 17.24 -26.77
CA SER A 238 2.92 17.21 -25.33
C SER A 238 2.01 18.37 -24.91
N PRO A 239 1.13 18.21 -23.91
CA PRO A 239 0.57 19.35 -23.20
C PRO A 239 1.23 19.52 -21.83
N ALA A 240 1.90 20.65 -21.68
CA ALA A 240 2.13 21.31 -20.39
C ALA A 240 0.98 22.29 -20.12
N ALA A 241 0.67 22.43 -18.84
CA ALA A 241 -0.21 23.36 -18.15
C ALA A 241 -0.66 24.65 -18.88
N ALA A 242 -1.94 25.00 -18.70
CA ALA A 242 -2.46 26.35 -18.84
C ALA A 242 -3.38 26.70 -17.66
N VAL A 243 -3.17 27.90 -17.11
CA VAL A 243 -3.95 28.53 -16.03
C VAL A 243 -4.50 29.87 -16.55
N ALA A 244 -5.76 30.17 -16.16
CA ALA A 244 -6.46 31.47 -16.07
C ALA A 244 -6.81 32.21 -17.39
N SER A 245 -7.92 32.97 -17.57
CA SER A 245 -9.00 33.58 -16.74
C SER A 245 -10.11 34.11 -17.74
N PRO A 246 -11.21 34.87 -17.42
CA PRO A 246 -11.47 35.72 -16.25
C PRO A 246 -12.90 35.72 -15.66
N ALA A 247 -13.01 36.52 -14.60
CA ALA A 247 -14.10 36.79 -13.66
C ALA A 247 -15.43 37.34 -14.22
N GLN A 248 -16.51 37.05 -13.50
CA GLN A 248 -17.59 38.02 -13.23
C GLN A 248 -18.04 37.94 -11.76
N ARG A 249 -18.25 39.14 -11.20
CA ARG A 249 -18.52 39.49 -9.80
C ARG A 249 -20.03 39.68 -9.62
N ARG A 250 -20.61 39.23 -8.50
CA ARG A 250 -21.77 39.85 -7.80
C ARG A 250 -21.85 39.36 -6.35
N THR A 251 -22.34 40.23 -5.48
CA THR A 251 -22.08 40.39 -4.03
C THR A 251 -23.27 40.00 -3.13
N HIS A 252 -22.99 39.92 -1.80
CA HIS A 252 -23.88 39.90 -0.60
C HIS A 252 -24.37 38.52 -0.09
N ALA A 253 -24.40 38.16 1.21
CA ALA A 253 -24.04 38.81 2.50
C ALA A 253 -23.92 37.76 3.65
N THR A 254 -23.05 38.06 4.64
CA THR A 254 -23.08 37.83 6.12
C THR A 254 -23.48 36.49 6.81
N ASP A 255 -22.45 35.86 7.43
CA ASP A 255 -22.29 35.19 8.76
C ASP A 255 -23.13 33.97 9.24
N PRO A 256 -22.64 33.13 10.20
CA PRO A 256 -21.26 32.92 10.69
C PRO A 256 -20.78 31.43 10.70
N THR A 257 -19.47 31.27 10.87
CA THR A 257 -18.67 30.05 10.98
C THR A 257 -18.80 29.31 12.34
N PRO A 258 -18.74 27.96 12.39
CA PRO A 258 -18.19 27.23 13.54
C PRO A 258 -16.73 26.79 13.30
N PRO A 259 -15.88 26.69 14.35
CA PRO A 259 -14.42 26.56 14.23
C PRO A 259 -13.96 25.17 13.72
N PRO A 260 -12.68 25.05 13.29
CA PRO A 260 -12.20 23.92 12.51
C PRO A 260 -11.95 22.69 13.39
N SER A 261 -12.49 21.54 12.98
CA SER A 261 -12.06 20.24 13.47
C SER A 261 -10.63 20.00 12.99
N ALA A 262 -9.70 20.07 13.95
CA ALA A 262 -8.29 19.75 13.78
C ALA A 262 -8.13 18.37 13.11
N GLN A 263 -7.40 18.35 11.99
CA GLN A 263 -6.76 17.15 11.50
C GLN A 263 -5.85 16.64 12.63
N ALA A 264 -6.17 15.46 13.16
CA ALA A 264 -5.35 14.80 14.17
C ALA A 264 -3.97 14.53 13.56
N ASP A 265 -2.96 15.22 14.10
CA ASP A 265 -1.56 14.98 13.86
C ASP A 265 -1.24 13.51 14.20
N CYS A 266 -0.81 12.73 13.21
CA CYS A 266 -0.64 11.27 13.29
C CYS A 266 0.43 10.83 14.34
N GLY A 267 1.08 11.78 15.01
CA GLY A 267 2.05 11.57 16.09
C GLY A 267 1.48 11.52 17.51
N GLN A 268 0.21 11.88 17.74
CA GLN A 268 -0.39 11.96 19.09
C GLN A 268 -1.24 10.74 19.48
N ILE A 269 -1.12 9.63 18.73
CA ILE A 269 -1.86 8.40 19.05
C ILE A 269 -1.40 7.90 20.44
N PRO A 270 -2.32 7.74 21.41
CA PRO A 270 -2.00 7.17 22.70
C PRO A 270 -1.46 5.74 22.55
N LEU A 271 -0.38 5.41 23.27
CA LEU A 271 0.13 4.05 23.33
C LEU A 271 -0.81 3.18 24.17
N ASP A 272 -0.93 1.91 23.80
CA ASP A 272 -1.60 0.91 24.61
C ASP A 272 -0.80 0.61 25.90
N THR A 273 -1.52 0.22 26.95
CA THR A 273 -0.95 -0.01 28.28
C THR A 273 0.13 -1.09 28.28
N GLU A 274 -0.01 -2.13 27.43
CA GLU A 274 0.96 -3.22 27.33
C GLU A 274 2.29 -2.74 26.72
N THR A 275 2.22 -1.96 25.65
CA THR A 275 3.41 -1.35 25.02
C THR A 275 4.12 -0.38 25.96
N ILE A 276 3.38 0.42 26.74
CA ILE A 276 3.98 1.32 27.75
C ILE A 276 4.72 0.50 28.81
N GLN A 277 4.11 -0.58 29.31
CA GLN A 277 4.73 -1.46 30.30
C GLN A 277 5.99 -2.16 29.74
N HIS A 278 5.93 -2.62 28.49
CA HIS A 278 7.06 -3.21 27.79
C HIS A 278 8.22 -2.23 27.66
N LEU A 279 7.96 -1.01 27.19
CA LEU A 279 8.97 0.04 27.09
C LEU A 279 9.59 0.37 28.45
N HIS A 280 8.79 0.48 29.50
CA HIS A 280 9.30 0.73 30.85
C HIS A 280 10.20 -0.42 31.34
N SER A 281 9.86 -1.67 31.03
CA SER A 281 10.71 -2.82 31.33
C SER A 281 12.04 -2.74 30.57
N THR A 282 11.98 -2.47 29.26
CA THR A 282 13.16 -2.32 28.42
C THR A 282 14.08 -1.19 28.91
N LEU A 283 13.54 -0.02 29.24
CA LEU A 283 14.33 1.11 29.76
C LEU A 283 15.01 0.79 31.09
N ARG A 284 14.38 0.01 31.98
CA ARG A 284 14.98 -0.42 33.26
C ARG A 284 16.14 -1.40 33.08
N THR A 285 16.15 -2.17 32.00
CA THR A 285 17.21 -3.15 31.71
C THR A 285 18.41 -2.55 30.96
N LEU A 286 18.34 -1.28 30.55
CA LEU A 286 19.43 -0.61 29.84
C LEU A 286 20.62 -0.29 30.77
N PRO A 287 21.87 -0.39 30.26
CA PRO A 287 23.05 0.06 31.00
C PRO A 287 22.96 1.55 31.36
N ARG A 288 23.33 1.92 32.60
CA ARG A 288 23.23 3.30 33.12
C ARG A 288 23.77 4.39 32.16
N PRO A 289 24.95 4.24 31.53
CA PRO A 289 25.46 5.27 30.62
C PRO A 289 24.57 5.49 29.38
N LEU A 290 23.93 4.42 28.90
CA LEU A 290 23.02 4.49 27.76
C LEU A 290 21.67 5.11 28.18
N LEU A 291 21.17 4.76 29.36
CA LEU A 291 19.95 5.32 29.91
C LEU A 291 20.06 6.83 30.16
N GLU A 292 21.21 7.30 30.65
CA GLU A 292 21.49 8.73 30.84
C GLU A 292 21.55 9.49 29.51
N SER A 293 22.22 8.92 28.49
CA SER A 293 22.28 9.47 27.14
C SER A 293 20.90 9.55 26.50
N LEU A 294 20.10 8.47 26.62
CA LEU A 294 18.72 8.42 26.15
C LEU A 294 17.86 9.47 26.85
N THR A 295 17.94 9.57 28.17
CA THR A 295 17.15 10.52 28.95
C THR A 295 17.47 11.96 28.55
N ARG A 296 18.75 12.30 28.37
CA ARG A 296 19.18 13.63 27.93
C ARG A 296 18.68 13.94 26.51
N ALA A 297 18.81 13.00 25.58
CA ALA A 297 18.37 13.16 24.21
C ALA A 297 16.84 13.27 24.10
N PHE A 298 16.10 12.48 24.89
CA PHE A 298 14.64 12.50 24.95
C PHE A 298 14.13 13.85 25.47
N ARG A 299 14.69 14.33 26.59
CA ARG A 299 14.33 15.64 27.16
C ARG A 299 14.55 16.78 26.17
N LYS A 300 15.68 16.76 25.44
CA LYS A 300 15.97 17.76 24.40
C LYS A 300 14.98 17.69 23.23
N ARG A 301 14.65 16.48 22.76
CA ARG A 301 13.82 16.27 21.57
C ARG A 301 12.35 16.61 21.78
N PHE A 302 11.83 16.38 22.98
CA PHE A 302 10.43 16.60 23.35
C PHE A 302 10.24 17.78 24.32
N GLN A 303 11.27 18.63 24.47
CA GLN A 303 11.28 19.81 25.35
C GLN A 303 10.74 19.53 26.76
N VAL A 304 11.15 18.40 27.36
CA VAL A 304 10.70 18.02 28.70
C VAL A 304 11.40 18.91 29.74
N PRO A 305 10.67 19.57 30.65
CA PRO A 305 11.26 20.41 31.69
C PRO A 305 12.25 19.64 32.57
N GLU A 306 13.35 20.28 32.92
CA GLU A 306 14.44 19.66 33.72
C GLU A 306 14.01 19.31 35.16
N ALA A 307 12.96 19.98 35.67
CA ALA A 307 12.33 19.69 36.95
C ALA A 307 11.60 18.33 37.01
N ALA A 308 11.36 17.66 35.87
CA ALA A 308 10.69 16.37 35.85
C ALA A 308 11.63 15.25 36.35
N ALA A 309 11.27 14.61 37.47
CA ALA A 309 12.08 13.57 38.11
C ALA A 309 12.32 12.35 37.19
N THR A 310 11.35 11.99 36.33
CA THR A 310 11.46 10.85 35.42
C THR A 310 10.90 11.19 34.04
N ILE A 311 11.34 10.46 33.01
CA ILE A 311 10.74 10.52 31.67
C ILE A 311 9.68 9.43 31.44
N ALA A 312 9.56 8.45 32.34
CA ALA A 312 8.70 7.28 32.17
C ALA A 312 7.23 7.67 31.99
N ASP A 313 6.72 8.55 32.86
CA ASP A 313 5.30 8.98 32.83
C ASP A 313 4.95 9.84 31.61
N ARG A 314 5.94 10.21 30.79
CA ARG A 314 5.77 11.00 29.56
C ARG A 314 5.74 10.12 28.31
N ILE A 315 6.09 8.83 28.39
CA ILE A 315 6.10 7.91 27.25
C ILE A 315 4.69 7.34 27.06
N ASN A 316 3.80 8.16 26.53
CA ASN A 316 2.39 7.80 26.34
C ASN A 316 1.87 7.96 24.91
N GLN A 317 2.72 8.37 23.97
CA GLN A 317 2.38 8.60 22.56
C GLN A 317 3.27 7.78 21.64
N LYS A 318 2.70 7.38 20.50
CA LYS A 318 3.40 6.61 19.47
C LYS A 318 4.69 7.27 18.99
N CYS A 319 4.73 8.60 18.91
CA CYS A 319 5.94 9.33 18.56
C CYS A 319 7.08 9.16 19.59
N HIS A 320 6.76 8.98 20.88
CA HIS A 320 7.76 8.70 21.91
C HIS A 320 8.33 7.28 21.75
N HIS A 321 7.45 6.30 21.53
CA HIS A 321 7.85 4.90 21.27
C HIS A 321 8.76 4.80 20.05
N ASP A 322 8.33 5.34 18.90
CA ASP A 322 9.07 5.23 17.64
C ASP A 322 10.43 5.92 17.71
N TRP A 323 10.51 7.04 18.45
CA TRP A 323 11.78 7.73 18.69
C TRP A 323 12.72 6.93 19.61
N ILE A 324 12.20 6.33 20.69
CA ILE A 324 13.00 5.51 21.62
C ILE A 324 13.57 4.29 20.90
N GLU A 325 12.76 3.60 20.11
CA GLU A 325 13.20 2.46 19.30
C GLU A 325 14.32 2.86 18.33
N THR A 326 14.12 3.96 17.60
CA THR A 326 15.14 4.48 16.67
C THR A 326 16.44 4.84 17.37
N PHE A 327 16.37 5.45 18.56
CA PHE A 327 17.52 5.79 19.37
C PHE A 327 18.30 4.54 19.82
N LEU A 328 17.59 3.51 20.29
CA LEU A 328 18.20 2.26 20.75
C LEU A 328 18.88 1.49 19.61
N VAL A 329 18.27 1.43 18.43
CA VAL A 329 18.86 0.81 17.24
C VAL A 329 20.15 1.53 16.83
N SER A 330 20.10 2.86 16.72
CA SER A 330 21.26 3.67 16.33
C SER A 330 22.44 3.49 17.30
N HIS A 331 22.16 3.37 18.60
CA HIS A 331 23.20 3.21 19.62
C HIS A 331 23.75 1.78 19.74
N ARG A 332 23.01 0.77 19.26
CA ARG A 332 23.50 -0.61 19.08
C ARG A 332 24.47 -0.69 17.91
N GLU A 333 24.18 -0.03 16.79
CA GLU A 333 25.07 0.02 15.62
C GLU A 333 26.40 0.72 15.93
N LEU A 334 26.37 1.82 16.70
CA LEU A 334 27.59 2.52 17.14
C LEU A 334 28.49 1.70 18.06
N ARG A 335 27.93 0.79 18.87
CA ARG A 335 28.72 -0.14 19.69
C ARG A 335 29.33 -1.26 18.86
N SER A 336 28.63 -1.74 17.85
CA SER A 336 29.13 -2.77 16.94
C SER A 336 30.33 -2.28 16.11
N THR A 337 30.25 -1.04 15.59
CA THR A 337 31.36 -0.42 14.86
C THR A 337 32.57 -0.11 15.76
N SER A 338 32.33 0.29 17.01
CA SER A 338 33.41 0.55 17.99
C SER A 338 34.13 -0.71 18.47
N GLN A 339 33.48 -1.89 18.45
CA GLN A 339 34.09 -3.17 18.81
C GLN A 339 34.94 -3.77 17.68
N HIS A 340 34.57 -3.55 16.41
CA HIS A 340 35.34 -4.02 15.26
C HIS A 340 36.68 -3.29 15.06
N GLN A 341 36.87 -2.12 15.69
CA GLN A 341 38.10 -1.34 15.56
C GLN A 341 39.16 -1.67 16.63
N ARG A 342 38.92 -2.66 17.51
CA ARG A 342 39.86 -3.11 18.55
C ARG A 342 40.27 -4.58 18.40
N GLN A 343 40.72 -5.01 17.22
CA GLN A 343 41.57 -6.20 17.12
C GLN A 343 43.02 -5.76 16.79
N PRO A 344 44.00 -5.97 17.69
CA PRO A 344 45.40 -5.76 17.36
C PRO A 344 45.95 -6.97 16.60
N GLY A 345 46.65 -6.70 15.48
CA GLY A 345 47.27 -7.72 14.64
C GLY A 345 48.37 -8.49 15.36
N THR A 346 48.26 -9.82 15.35
CA THR A 346 49.20 -10.76 15.97
C THR A 346 50.27 -11.21 14.98
N ALA A 347 51.53 -11.08 15.41
CA ALA A 347 52.72 -11.89 15.11
C ALA A 347 53.21 -12.07 13.66
N ALA A 348 54.35 -11.44 13.36
CA ALA A 348 55.33 -11.98 12.41
C ALA A 348 56.42 -12.74 13.20
N GLN A 349 56.55 -14.04 12.92
CA GLN A 349 57.65 -14.91 13.39
C GLN A 349 58.90 -14.73 12.50
N PRO A 350 60.12 -14.92 13.03
CA PRO A 350 61.33 -15.08 12.23
C PRO A 350 61.76 -16.57 12.14
N LEU A 351 62.06 -17.03 10.94
CA LEU A 351 62.81 -18.26 10.58
C LEU A 351 63.47 -17.95 9.22
N SER A 352 64.74 -18.18 8.92
CA SER A 352 65.92 -18.72 9.64
C SER A 352 67.17 -18.10 9.01
#